data_AF-A0A958LLG0-F1
#
_entry.id   AF-A0A958LLG0-F1
#
_cell.length_a   1.000
_cell.length_b   1.000
_cell.length_c   1.000
_cell.angle_alpha   90.00
_cell.angle_beta   90.00
_cell.angle_gamma   90.00
#
_symmetry.space_group_name_H-M   'P 1'
#
loop_
_entity.id
_entity.type
_entity.pdbx_description
1 polymer ?
#
loop_
_entity_poly.entity_id
_entity_poly.type
_entity_poly.pdbx_seq_one_letter_code
_entity_poly.pdbx_strand_id
1 'polypeptide(L)'
;FLILLFLVGMVVTFRSVAAETNDSAKISSTVFCKFESGDVGTIIGRGEDYNKALADASEQCFDRRVSLFEKLRGKKIDEQRGLDFIDSCINITCS
;
A
#
# COMPACT_ATOMS: atom_id res chain seq x y z
N PHE A 1 58.30 -39.59 21.13
CA PHE A 1 57.80 -38.68 22.18
C PHE A 1 56.80 -37.73 21.51
N LEU A 2 55.48 -38.01 21.61
CA LEU A 2 54.58 -37.42 22.64
C LEU A 2 54.37 -35.91 22.32
N ILE A 3 53.20 -35.33 22.03
CA ILE A 3 51.81 -35.51 22.49
C ILE A 3 50.83 -34.78 21.53
N LEU A 4 49.70 -35.46 21.24
CA LEU A 4 48.29 -35.03 21.11
C LEU A 4 47.94 -33.55 20.81
N LEU A 5 47.13 -33.25 19.79
CA LEU A 5 45.64 -33.26 19.81
C LEU A 5 45.02 -32.40 20.94
N PHE A 6 44.66 -31.15 20.63
CA PHE A 6 43.51 -30.41 21.18
C PHE A 6 43.05 -29.43 20.09
N LEU A 7 41.86 -29.61 19.47
CA LEU A 7 40.58 -29.06 19.94
C LEU A 7 40.76 -27.57 20.27
N VAL A 8 40.11 -26.62 19.61
CA VAL A 8 38.68 -26.41 19.72
C VAL A 8 38.19 -25.70 18.46
N GLY A 9 37.27 -26.35 17.74
CA GLY A 9 36.45 -25.70 16.73
C GLY A 9 35.63 -24.58 17.39
N MET A 10 35.84 -23.36 16.92
CA MET A 10 35.13 -22.18 17.40
C MET A 10 33.69 -22.26 16.90
N VAL A 11 32.85 -22.97 17.64
CA VAL A 11 31.39 -22.96 17.46
C VAL A 11 30.91 -21.58 17.92
N VAL A 12 30.78 -20.65 16.98
CA VAL A 12 30.10 -19.38 17.21
C VAL A 12 28.62 -19.70 17.37
N THR A 13 28.18 -19.88 18.62
CA THR A 13 26.76 -19.97 18.96
C THR A 13 26.16 -18.56 18.84
N PHE A 14 25.55 -18.28 17.69
CA PHE A 14 24.63 -17.15 17.57
C PHE A 14 23.43 -17.43 18.48
N ARG A 15 23.41 -16.83 19.68
CA ARG A 15 22.21 -16.73 20.49
C ARG A 15 21.27 -15.74 19.81
N SER A 16 20.26 -16.24 19.12
CA SER A 16 19.14 -15.44 18.65
C SER A 16 18.48 -14.76 19.85
N VAL A 17 18.60 -13.44 19.96
CA VAL A 17 17.75 -12.63 20.82
C VAL A 17 16.36 -12.67 20.19
N ALA A 18 15.46 -13.46 20.78
CA ALA A 18 14.04 -13.33 20.52
C ALA A 18 13.60 -12.00 21.14
N ALA A 19 13.51 -10.96 20.32
CA ALA A 19 12.79 -9.74 20.67
C ALA A 19 11.30 -10.10 20.69
N GLU A 20 10.76 -10.35 21.88
CA GLU A 20 9.32 -10.39 22.10
C GLU A 20 8.80 -8.95 22.00
N THR A 21 8.57 -8.51 20.77
CA THR A 21 7.71 -7.35 20.53
C THR A 21 6.31 -7.79 20.94
N ASN A 22 5.91 -7.38 22.14
CA ASN A 22 4.51 -7.32 22.54
C ASN A 22 3.79 -6.42 21.52
N ASP A 23 3.33 -7.04 20.44
CA ASP A 23 2.40 -6.49 19.47
C ASP A 23 1.08 -6.31 20.21
N SER A 24 1.02 -5.23 20.99
CA SER A 24 -0.24 -4.65 21.42
C SER A 24 -1.00 -4.43 20.14
N ALA A 25 -2.03 -5.24 19.93
CA ALA A 25 -2.99 -5.13 18.85
C ALA A 25 -3.50 -3.68 18.83
N LYS A 26 -2.79 -2.82 18.10
CA LYS A 26 -3.25 -1.49 17.75
C LYS A 26 -4.35 -1.79 16.77
N ILE A 27 -5.57 -1.89 17.28
CA ILE A 27 -6.79 -1.77 16.49
C ILE A 27 -6.77 -0.32 15.98
N SER A 28 -5.87 -0.05 15.04
CA SER A 28 -5.91 1.12 14.20
C SER A 28 -7.22 0.95 13.46
N SER A 29 -8.23 1.66 13.91
CA SER A 29 -9.57 1.61 13.32
C SER A 29 -9.43 2.18 11.92
N THR A 30 -9.17 1.31 10.95
CA THR A 30 -9.03 1.71 9.56
C THR A 30 -10.35 2.30 9.13
N VAL A 31 -10.33 3.58 8.78
CA VAL A 31 -11.44 4.28 8.16
C VAL A 31 -11.48 3.89 6.69
N PHE A 32 -12.68 3.64 6.19
CA PHE A 32 -12.92 3.30 4.81
C PHE A 32 -13.66 4.46 4.12
N CYS A 33 -13.22 4.81 2.91
CA CYS A 33 -13.97 5.66 2.00
C CYS A 33 -14.35 4.81 0.79
N LYS A 34 -15.64 4.49 0.66
CA LYS A 34 -16.15 3.77 -0.49
C LYS A 34 -16.92 4.72 -1.39
N PHE A 35 -16.74 4.61 -2.69
CA PHE A 35 -17.62 5.26 -3.67
C PHE A 35 -17.73 4.41 -4.93
N GLU A 36 -18.81 4.62 -5.69
CA GLU A 36 -19.07 3.93 -6.94
C GLU A 36 -19.01 4.93 -8.09
N SER A 37 -18.16 4.64 -9.07
CA SER A 37 -18.05 5.43 -10.29
C SER A 37 -18.53 4.60 -11.48
N GLY A 38 -19.36 5.19 -12.34
CA GLY A 38 -19.95 4.48 -13.47
C GLY A 38 -18.94 3.96 -14.51
N ASP A 39 -17.72 4.50 -14.52
CA ASP A 39 -16.66 4.16 -15.47
C ASP A 39 -15.55 3.26 -14.88
N VAL A 40 -15.17 3.46 -13.61
CA VAL A 40 -14.09 2.71 -12.94
C VAL A 40 -14.57 1.71 -11.89
N GLY A 41 -15.89 1.60 -11.72
CA GLY A 41 -16.53 0.71 -10.76
C GLY A 41 -16.41 1.20 -9.31
N THR A 42 -16.48 0.26 -8.38
CA THR A 42 -16.35 0.55 -6.95
C THR A 42 -14.89 0.74 -6.54
N ILE A 43 -14.62 1.84 -5.83
CA ILE A 43 -13.33 2.15 -5.24
C ILE A 43 -13.48 2.20 -3.72
N ILE A 44 -12.48 1.65 -3.04
CA ILE A 44 -12.46 1.55 -1.58
C ILE A 44 -11.08 2.05 -1.11
N GLY A 45 -11.05 3.30 -0.68
CA GLY A 45 -9.91 3.88 0.00
C GLY A 45 -9.88 3.49 1.47
N ARG A 46 -8.67 3.38 2.03
CA ARG A 46 -8.38 2.93 3.40
C ARG A 46 -7.37 3.87 4.03
N GLY A 47 -7.61 4.26 5.27
CA GLY A 47 -6.72 5.16 5.99
C GLY A 47 -6.90 5.11 7.50
N GLU A 48 -5.99 5.74 8.22
CA GLU A 48 -6.11 5.89 9.68
C GLU A 48 -7.19 6.91 10.06
N ASP A 49 -7.55 7.79 9.14
CA ASP A 49 -8.59 8.81 9.27
C ASP A 49 -9.32 9.00 7.94
N TYR A 50 -10.40 9.79 7.96
CA TYR A 50 -11.22 10.08 6.78
C TYR A 50 -10.41 10.71 5.64
N ASN A 51 -9.51 11.64 5.93
CA ASN A 51 -8.73 12.33 4.90
C ASN A 51 -7.76 11.38 4.21
N LYS A 52 -7.12 10.47 4.97
CA LYS A 52 -6.26 9.41 4.41
C LYS A 52 -7.05 8.41 3.59
N ALA A 53 -8.23 8.00 4.06
CA ALA A 53 -9.10 7.11 3.30
C ALA A 53 -9.62 7.76 2.01
N LEU A 54 -9.96 9.04 2.05
CA LEU A 54 -10.35 9.84 0.90
C LEU A 54 -9.19 9.98 -0.09
N ALA A 55 -7.98 10.31 0.39
CA ALA A 55 -6.80 10.42 -0.45
C ALA A 55 -6.48 9.11 -1.18
N ASP A 56 -6.50 7.96 -0.47
CA ASP A 56 -6.32 6.63 -1.07
C ASP A 56 -7.42 6.32 -2.10
N ALA A 57 -8.68 6.71 -1.82
CA ALA A 57 -9.78 6.53 -2.77
C ALA A 57 -9.59 7.39 -4.05
N SER A 58 -9.17 8.65 -3.91
CA SER A 58 -8.92 9.55 -5.04
C SER A 58 -7.71 9.11 -5.88
N GLU A 59 -6.65 8.62 -5.26
CA GLU A 59 -5.48 8.07 -5.96
C GLU A 59 -5.85 6.83 -6.77
N GLN A 60 -6.53 5.86 -6.14
CA GLN A 60 -7.02 4.67 -6.84
C GLN A 60 -7.98 5.01 -8.00
N CYS A 61 -8.78 6.07 -7.85
CA CYS A 61 -9.65 6.57 -8.91
C CYS A 61 -8.87 7.02 -10.13
N PHE A 62 -7.88 7.86 -9.91
CA PHE A 62 -7.03 8.38 -10.97
C PHE A 62 -6.30 7.23 -11.68
N ASP A 63 -5.66 6.35 -10.93
CA ASP A 63 -4.89 5.23 -11.48
C ASP A 63 -5.74 4.30 -12.33
N ARG A 64 -6.96 3.99 -11.88
CA ARG A 64 -7.89 3.17 -12.67
C ARG A 64 -8.33 3.87 -13.94
N ARG A 65 -8.64 5.17 -13.89
CA ARG A 65 -9.02 5.95 -15.08
C ARG A 65 -7.88 6.02 -16.10
N VAL A 66 -6.66 6.26 -15.63
CA VAL A 66 -5.45 6.24 -16.47
C VAL A 66 -5.28 4.86 -17.10
N SER A 67 -5.28 3.80 -16.29
CA SER A 67 -5.11 2.43 -16.77
C SER A 67 -6.17 2.04 -17.80
N LEU A 68 -7.44 2.37 -17.56
CA LEU A 68 -8.54 2.12 -18.49
C LEU A 68 -8.39 2.93 -19.79
N PHE A 69 -8.02 4.21 -19.69
CA PHE A 69 -7.81 5.05 -20.86
C PHE A 69 -6.68 4.52 -21.73
N GLU A 70 -5.53 4.21 -21.13
CA GLU A 70 -4.37 3.67 -21.84
C GLU A 70 -4.69 2.33 -22.50
N LYS A 71 -5.41 1.44 -21.79
CA LYS A 71 -5.87 0.16 -22.31
C LYS A 71 -6.83 0.31 -23.49
N LEU A 72 -7.76 1.26 -23.44
CA LEU A 72 -8.78 1.45 -24.47
C LEU A 72 -8.28 2.25 -25.68
N ARG A 73 -7.34 3.17 -25.48
CA ARG A 73 -6.87 4.09 -26.53
C ARG A 73 -5.48 3.77 -27.07
N GLY A 74 -4.71 2.91 -26.39
CA GLY A 74 -3.36 2.53 -26.79
C GLY A 74 -2.36 3.69 -26.75
N LYS A 75 -2.67 4.76 -26.01
CA LYS A 75 -1.83 5.94 -25.86
C LYS A 75 -1.83 6.42 -24.42
N LYS A 76 -0.72 7.03 -24.01
CA LYS A 76 -0.61 7.72 -22.72
C LYS A 76 -1.58 8.89 -22.64
N ILE A 77 -1.96 9.23 -21.42
CA ILE A 77 -2.76 10.43 -21.17
C ILE A 77 -1.93 11.68 -21.46
N ASP A 78 -2.56 12.70 -22.03
CA ASP A 78 -2.00 14.05 -22.06
C ASP A 78 -2.30 14.79 -20.75
N GLU A 79 -1.57 15.87 -20.49
CA GLU A 79 -1.69 16.64 -19.24
C GLU A 79 -3.12 17.16 -19.02
N GLN A 80 -3.76 17.68 -20.07
CA GLN A 80 -5.14 18.19 -19.98
C GLN A 80 -6.11 17.07 -19.57
N ARG A 81 -5.96 15.88 -20.15
CA ARG A 81 -6.77 14.71 -19.78
C ARG A 81 -6.48 14.25 -18.35
N GLY A 82 -5.24 14.35 -17.90
CA GLY A 82 -4.87 14.08 -16.52
C GLY A 82 -5.59 15.00 -15.54
N LEU A 83 -5.65 16.30 -15.84
CA LEU A 83 -6.40 17.26 -15.03
C LEU A 83 -7.90 16.95 -14.99
N ASP A 84 -8.50 16.57 -16.13
CA ASP A 84 -9.91 16.13 -16.17
C ASP A 84 -10.16 14.93 -15.24
N PHE A 85 -9.23 13.98 -15.20
CA PHE A 85 -9.34 12.81 -14.32
C PHE A 85 -9.16 13.19 -12.85
N ILE A 86 -8.22 14.07 -12.53
CA ILE A 86 -8.04 14.56 -11.16
C ILE A 86 -9.33 15.25 -10.68
N ASP A 87 -9.87 16.21 -11.46
CA ASP A 87 -11.07 16.96 -11.08
C ASP A 87 -12.27 16.03 -10.80
N SER A 88 -12.39 14.96 -11.58
CA SER A 88 -13.44 13.96 -11.38
C SER A 88 -13.23 13.07 -10.14
N CYS A 89 -11.99 12.88 -9.69
CA CYS A 89 -11.62 11.99 -8.60
C CYS A 89 -11.46 12.71 -7.25
N ILE A 90 -11.33 14.05 -7.23
CA ILE A 90 -11.28 14.86 -5.99
C ILE A 90 -12.66 15.21 -5.45
N ASN A 91 -13.69 15.28 -6.31
CA ASN A 91 -15.05 15.63 -5.94
C ASN A 91 -15.89 14.40 -5.53
N ILE A 92 -15.23 13.35 -5.03
CA ILE A 92 -15.90 12.11 -4.62
C ILE A 92 -16.51 12.28 -3.22
N THR A 93 -17.74 11.81 -3.06
CA THR A 93 -18.40 11.73 -1.75
C THR A 93 -18.40 10.28 -1.30
N CYS A 94 -17.70 9.97 -0.21
CA CYS A 94 -17.69 8.63 0.38
C CYS A 94 -19.08 8.28 0.92
N SER A 95 -19.52 7.04 0.69
CA SER A 95 -20.77 6.44 1.20
C SER A 95 -20.53 5.38 2.26
#